data_AF-A0A067EEU7-F1
#
_entry.id   AF-A0A067EEU7-F1
#
_cell.length_a   1.000
_cell.length_b   1.000
_cell.length_c   1.000
_cell.angle_alpha   90.00
_cell.angle_beta   90.00
_cell.angle_gamma   90.00
#
_symmetry.space_group_name_H-M   'P 1'
#
loop_
_entity.id
_entity.type
_entity.pdbx_description
1 polymer ?
#
loop_
_entity_poly.entity_id
_entity_poly.type
_entity_poly.pdbx_seq_one_letter_code
_entity_poly.pdbx_strand_id
1 'polypeptide(L)'
;MDSLYDLELISETVPVILDNSKIWYHVLMTSMKLGARGVAHVEGVSRVNLNDNRRYSNLLLINRTASPLSWFMECKDRKNHSALMLPHSFLPSMAAEKLRDAADKIKALLVDYDSIHVRRGDRLKTRKDRYGVDRSLFPHLDRDTRPEAILCRIKNWVPPGRTLFIASNERTPGFFSPLAVRYNLAYSSNFSDILDLVVENNYQLFMVERLILMGARTFIKTYKEDDNDLSLTDDPKKNTKNWQIPVYTMEDQEC
;
A
#
# COMPACT_ATOMS: atom_id res chain seq x y z
N MET A 1 3.87 -17.16 15.09
CA MET A 1 3.78 -15.78 14.58
C MET A 1 2.48 -15.72 13.82
N ASP A 2 1.52 -14.93 14.30
CA ASP A 2 0.22 -14.85 13.66
C ASP A 2 0.39 -14.28 12.25
N SER A 3 -0.37 -14.83 11.30
CA SER A 3 -0.38 -14.36 9.93
C SER A 3 -0.78 -12.89 9.89
N LEU A 4 -0.16 -12.10 9.01
CA LEU A 4 -0.57 -10.72 8.72
C LEU A 4 -1.96 -10.67 8.07
N TYR A 5 -2.35 -11.77 7.42
CA TYR A 5 -3.56 -11.91 6.63
C TYR A 5 -4.46 -13.02 7.17
N ASP A 6 -5.76 -12.81 7.04
CA ASP A 6 -6.80 -13.78 7.35
C ASP A 6 -6.94 -14.75 6.17
N LEU A 7 -6.34 -15.93 6.29
CA LEU A 7 -6.30 -16.92 5.22
C LEU A 7 -7.66 -17.58 5.00
N GLU A 8 -8.48 -17.68 6.05
CA GLU A 8 -9.84 -18.19 5.96
C GLU A 8 -10.70 -17.20 5.17
N LEU A 9 -10.64 -15.91 5.49
CA LEU A 9 -11.34 -14.86 4.75
C LEU A 9 -10.89 -14.78 3.28
N ILE A 10 -9.58 -14.90 3.00
CA ILE A 10 -9.08 -14.95 1.61
C ILE A 10 -9.68 -16.15 0.87
N SER A 11 -9.80 -17.29 1.54
CA SER A 11 -10.26 -18.55 0.95
C SER A 11 -11.71 -18.50 0.45
N GLU A 12 -12.52 -17.57 0.96
CA GLU A 12 -13.87 -17.30 0.47
C GLU A 12 -13.89 -16.73 -0.95
N THR A 13 -12.84 -15.99 -1.34
CA THR A 13 -12.76 -15.35 -2.66
C THR A 13 -11.85 -16.10 -3.63
N VAL A 14 -10.72 -16.61 -3.15
CA VAL A 14 -9.74 -17.32 -3.97
C VAL A 14 -9.24 -18.56 -3.25
N PRO A 15 -9.06 -19.71 -3.93
CA PRO A 15 -8.52 -20.90 -3.29
C PRO A 15 -7.14 -20.64 -2.66
N VAL A 16 -7.03 -20.88 -1.35
CA VAL A 16 -5.76 -20.78 -0.61
C VAL A 16 -5.16 -22.16 -0.44
N ILE A 17 -3.92 -22.35 -0.89
CA ILE A 17 -3.18 -23.60 -0.72
C ILE A 17 -1.92 -23.27 0.07
N LEU A 18 -1.85 -23.77 1.31
CA LEU A 18 -0.68 -23.60 2.17
C LEU A 18 0.44 -24.54 1.71
N ASP A 19 1.68 -24.07 1.76
CA ASP A 19 2.88 -24.81 1.34
C ASP A 19 3.20 -26.04 2.20
N ASN A 20 2.60 -26.14 3.38
CA ASN A 20 2.67 -27.32 4.25
C ASN A 20 1.48 -28.28 4.07
N SER A 21 0.55 -28.01 3.16
CA SER A 21 -0.66 -28.81 2.98
C SER A 21 -0.41 -30.06 2.11
N LYS A 22 -1.20 -31.11 2.33
CA LYS A 22 -1.23 -32.29 1.44
C LYS A 22 -1.62 -31.91 0.01
N ILE A 23 -2.47 -30.89 -0.13
CA ILE A 23 -2.90 -30.33 -1.41
C ILE A 23 -1.70 -29.74 -2.14
N TRP A 24 -0.85 -28.97 -1.46
CA TRP A 24 0.38 -28.43 -2.05
C TRP A 24 1.33 -29.52 -2.54
N TYR A 25 1.53 -30.57 -1.74
CA TYR A 25 2.33 -31.72 -2.17
C TYR A 25 1.74 -32.37 -3.43
N HIS A 26 0.42 -32.53 -3.49
CA HIS A 26 -0.25 -33.08 -4.66
C HIS A 26 -0.13 -32.18 -5.90
N VAL A 27 -0.25 -30.85 -5.72
CA VAL A 27 -0.04 -29.85 -6.76
C VAL A 27 1.38 -29.89 -7.30
N LEU A 28 2.38 -29.90 -6.42
CA LEU A 28 3.79 -30.01 -6.80
C LEU A 28 4.04 -31.30 -7.58
N MET A 29 3.62 -32.45 -7.05
CA MET A 29 3.78 -33.75 -7.70
C MET A 29 3.10 -33.79 -9.07
N THR A 30 1.91 -33.21 -9.19
CA THR A 30 1.15 -33.16 -10.46
C THR A 30 1.80 -32.20 -11.46
N SER A 31 2.26 -31.03 -11.02
CA SER A 31 2.98 -30.08 -11.88
C SER A 31 4.30 -30.67 -12.40
N MET A 32 5.05 -31.39 -11.56
CA MET A 32 6.28 -32.09 -11.95
C MET A 32 5.99 -33.21 -12.96
N LYS A 33 4.87 -33.92 -12.82
CA LYS A 33 4.42 -34.93 -13.80
C LYS A 33 3.96 -34.33 -15.13
N LEU A 34 3.34 -33.16 -15.12
CA LEU A 34 2.77 -32.51 -16.30
C LEU A 34 3.73 -31.55 -17.02
N GLY A 35 4.87 -31.21 -16.43
CA GLY A 35 5.88 -30.33 -17.02
C GLY A 35 5.30 -28.97 -17.44
N ALA A 36 5.58 -28.54 -18.68
CA ALA A 36 5.09 -27.28 -19.25
C ALA A 36 3.55 -27.17 -19.41
N ARG A 37 2.80 -28.25 -19.13
CA ARG A 37 1.32 -28.25 -19.19
C ARG A 37 0.66 -28.05 -17.82
N GLY A 38 1.43 -28.06 -16.73
CA GLY A 38 0.92 -27.90 -15.36
C GLY A 38 0.90 -26.46 -14.84
N VAL A 39 1.54 -25.53 -15.55
CA VAL A 39 1.65 -24.10 -15.19
C VAL A 39 1.49 -23.29 -16.48
N ALA A 40 0.71 -22.21 -16.48
CA ALA A 40 0.58 -21.32 -17.63
C ALA A 40 0.90 -19.87 -17.28
N HIS A 41 1.47 -19.19 -18.27
CA HIS A 41 1.79 -17.78 -18.23
C HIS A 41 0.53 -16.95 -18.52
N VAL A 42 0.15 -16.07 -17.59
CA VAL A 42 -1.11 -15.29 -17.65
C VAL A 42 -0.88 -13.78 -17.62
N GLU A 43 0.27 -13.32 -18.10
CA GLU A 43 0.54 -11.89 -18.27
C GLU A 43 -0.50 -11.24 -19.20
N GLY A 44 -1.10 -10.13 -18.76
CA GLY A 44 -2.10 -9.38 -19.54
C GLY A 44 -3.50 -10.03 -19.62
N VAL A 45 -3.75 -11.13 -18.90
CA VAL A 45 -5.07 -11.79 -18.90
C VAL A 45 -5.97 -11.19 -17.82
N SER A 46 -7.13 -10.68 -18.22
CA SER A 46 -8.12 -10.09 -17.30
C SER A 46 -8.83 -11.15 -16.44
N ARG A 47 -9.40 -10.74 -15.29
CA ARG A 47 -10.16 -11.60 -14.37
C ARG A 47 -11.28 -12.39 -15.06
N VAL A 48 -12.01 -11.74 -15.95
CA VAL A 48 -13.10 -12.34 -16.73
C VAL A 48 -12.56 -13.45 -17.64
N ASN A 49 -11.45 -13.18 -18.32
CA ASN A 49 -10.81 -14.16 -19.20
C ASN A 49 -10.25 -15.37 -18.47
N LEU A 50 -9.84 -15.24 -17.20
CA LEU A 50 -9.39 -16.37 -16.38
C LEU A 50 -10.54 -17.26 -15.95
N ASN A 51 -11.70 -16.66 -15.66
CA ASN A 51 -12.88 -17.36 -15.19
C ASN A 51 -13.60 -18.09 -16.33
N ASP A 52 -13.65 -17.47 -17.51
CA ASP A 52 -14.50 -17.93 -18.61
C ASP A 52 -13.74 -18.79 -19.64
N ASN A 53 -12.40 -18.75 -19.63
CA ASN A 53 -11.58 -19.51 -20.58
C ASN A 53 -11.18 -20.88 -20.02
N ARG A 54 -11.69 -21.95 -20.64
CA ARG A 54 -11.36 -23.35 -20.32
C ARG A 54 -9.87 -23.70 -20.38
N ARG A 55 -9.03 -22.88 -21.03
CA ARG A 55 -7.56 -23.04 -20.99
C ARG A 55 -6.96 -22.74 -19.61
N TYR A 56 -7.66 -21.97 -18.79
CA TYR A 56 -7.22 -21.49 -17.48
C TYR A 56 -7.98 -22.14 -16.32
N SER A 57 -9.01 -22.95 -16.60
CA SER A 57 -9.85 -23.61 -15.58
C SER A 57 -9.09 -24.58 -14.67
N ASN A 58 -7.89 -25.01 -15.09
CA ASN A 58 -7.01 -25.91 -14.34
C ASN A 58 -5.75 -25.20 -13.82
N LEU A 59 -5.68 -23.87 -13.93
CA LEU A 59 -4.54 -23.12 -13.42
C LEU A 59 -4.63 -22.96 -11.90
N LEU A 60 -3.59 -23.44 -11.24
CA LEU A 60 -3.40 -23.28 -9.81
C LEU A 60 -2.67 -21.95 -9.56
N LEU A 61 -3.36 -21.00 -8.94
CA LEU A 61 -2.69 -19.86 -8.35
C LEU A 61 -2.00 -20.28 -7.06
N ILE A 62 -0.68 -20.15 -7.06
CA ILE A 62 0.17 -20.53 -5.96
C ILE A 62 0.61 -19.25 -5.25
N ASN A 63 0.10 -19.01 -4.05
CA ASN A 63 0.65 -17.99 -3.16
C ASN A 63 1.79 -18.61 -2.34
N ARG A 64 3.04 -18.48 -2.83
CA ARG A 64 4.24 -18.81 -2.04
C ARG A 64 4.62 -17.60 -1.20
N THR A 65 4.16 -17.54 0.03
CA THR A 65 4.77 -16.68 1.05
C THR A 65 6.08 -17.31 1.53
N ALA A 66 7.20 -16.95 0.89
CA ALA A 66 8.54 -17.38 1.29
C ALA A 66 9.24 -16.38 2.25
N SER A 67 8.55 -15.32 2.68
CA SER A 67 9.04 -14.37 3.67
C SER A 67 7.93 -14.04 4.66
N PRO A 68 8.14 -14.18 5.99
CA PRO A 68 7.15 -13.82 6.99
C PRO A 68 6.88 -12.30 7.07
N LEU A 69 7.60 -11.45 6.33
CA LEU A 69 7.55 -10.00 6.51
C LEU A 69 7.43 -9.17 5.23
N SER A 70 7.27 -9.72 4.02
CA SER A 70 7.11 -8.89 2.81
C SER A 70 6.44 -9.63 1.67
N TRP A 71 5.39 -9.06 1.08
CA TRP A 71 4.89 -9.42 -0.26
C TRP A 71 5.43 -8.36 -1.24
N PHE A 72 5.90 -8.64 -2.47
CA PHE A 72 5.42 -9.57 -3.50
C PHE A 72 6.56 -10.08 -4.41
N MET A 73 6.32 -11.23 -5.07
CA MET A 73 7.15 -12.05 -5.97
C MET A 73 8.06 -13.08 -5.30
N GLU A 74 7.70 -14.36 -5.42
CA GLU A 74 8.69 -15.43 -5.49
C GLU A 74 8.23 -16.60 -6.40
N CYS A 75 8.50 -16.47 -7.70
CA CYS A 75 8.79 -17.65 -8.51
C CYS A 75 10.26 -18.01 -8.21
N LYS A 76 10.51 -19.26 -7.81
CA LYS A 76 11.84 -19.76 -7.39
C LYS A 76 12.89 -19.71 -8.50
N ASP A 77 12.48 -19.41 -9.74
CA ASP A 77 13.35 -19.10 -10.87
C ASP A 77 12.95 -17.74 -11.47
N ARG A 78 13.89 -16.79 -11.43
CA ARG A 78 13.79 -15.39 -11.90
C ARG A 78 13.50 -15.22 -13.41
N LYS A 79 12.98 -16.24 -14.09
CA LYS A 79 12.71 -16.25 -15.54
C LYS A 79 11.24 -16.49 -15.90
N ASN A 80 10.41 -16.99 -14.98
CA ASN A 80 8.98 -17.20 -15.23
C ASN A 80 8.15 -16.30 -14.31
N HIS A 81 7.74 -15.14 -14.83
CA HIS A 81 7.00 -14.11 -14.10
C HIS A 81 5.49 -14.27 -14.34
N SER A 82 4.86 -15.30 -13.78
CA SER A 82 3.41 -15.47 -13.86
C SER A 82 2.79 -15.40 -12.47
N ALA A 83 2.47 -14.19 -12.01
CA ALA A 83 1.66 -13.97 -10.82
C ALA A 83 0.40 -13.18 -11.21
N LEU A 84 -0.78 -13.72 -10.89
CA LEU A 84 -2.00 -12.92 -10.92
C LEU A 84 -1.91 -11.92 -9.78
N MET A 85 -1.77 -10.65 -10.14
CA MET A 85 -1.84 -9.55 -9.20
C MET A 85 -3.30 -9.42 -8.76
N LEU A 86 -3.59 -9.79 -7.51
CA LEU A 86 -4.87 -9.46 -6.89
C LEU A 86 -5.05 -7.92 -6.91
N PRO A 87 -6.30 -7.42 -6.98
CA PRO A 87 -6.55 -5.98 -6.95
C PRO A 87 -5.81 -5.31 -5.79
N HIS A 88 -5.28 -4.11 -6.01
CA HIS A 88 -4.51 -3.40 -5.00
C HIS A 88 -5.31 -3.14 -3.71
N SER A 89 -6.64 -3.14 -3.80
CA SER A 89 -7.59 -3.02 -2.70
C SER A 89 -7.91 -4.34 -1.98
N PHE A 90 -7.69 -5.50 -2.60
CA PHE A 90 -8.14 -6.78 -2.06
C PHE A 90 -7.32 -7.21 -0.83
N LEU A 91 -6.00 -7.30 -0.95
CA LEU A 91 -5.17 -7.81 0.14
C LEU A 91 -5.21 -6.99 1.43
N PRO A 92 -5.25 -5.65 1.37
CA PRO A 92 -5.43 -4.85 2.58
C PRO A 92 -6.74 -5.15 3.32
N SER A 93 -7.83 -5.47 2.62
CA SER A 93 -9.10 -5.82 3.26
C SER A 93 -9.14 -7.25 3.79
N MET A 94 -8.07 -8.02 3.58
CA MET A 94 -7.91 -9.40 4.04
C MET A 94 -6.93 -9.51 5.22
N ALA A 95 -6.69 -8.40 5.94
CA ALA A 95 -5.84 -8.42 7.13
C ALA A 95 -6.41 -9.37 8.20
N ALA A 96 -5.53 -9.89 9.05
CA ALA A 96 -5.92 -10.73 10.19
C ALA A 96 -7.04 -10.07 11.03
N GLU A 97 -7.98 -10.89 11.52
CA GLU A 97 -9.16 -10.43 12.28
C GLU A 97 -8.80 -9.43 13.39
N LYS A 98 -7.80 -9.74 14.22
CA LYS A 98 -7.33 -8.84 15.29
C LYS A 98 -6.92 -7.44 14.81
N LEU A 99 -6.36 -7.34 13.62
CA LEU A 99 -5.95 -6.06 13.01
C LEU A 99 -7.17 -5.31 12.42
N ARG A 100 -8.13 -6.05 11.85
CA ARG A 100 -9.40 -5.49 11.38
C ARG A 100 -10.21 -4.91 12.54
N ASP A 101 -10.35 -5.66 13.64
CA ASP A 101 -11.05 -5.22 14.84
C ASP A 101 -10.42 -3.96 15.46
N ALA A 102 -9.09 -3.90 15.52
CA ALA A 102 -8.38 -2.73 16.02
C ALA A 102 -8.62 -1.51 15.12
N ALA A 103 -8.55 -1.69 13.80
CA ALA A 103 -8.87 -0.62 12.85
C ALA A 103 -10.33 -0.16 13.00
N ASP A 104 -11.29 -1.07 13.14
CA ASP A 104 -12.72 -0.75 13.30
C ASP A 104 -12.99 0.04 14.59
N LYS A 105 -12.35 -0.32 15.71
CA LYS A 105 -12.40 0.47 16.95
C LYS A 105 -11.86 1.88 16.76
N ILE A 106 -10.72 2.04 16.10
CA ILE A 106 -10.11 3.35 15.85
C ILE A 106 -11.00 4.20 14.92
N LYS A 107 -11.55 3.60 13.86
CA LYS A 107 -12.49 4.28 12.97
C LYS A 107 -13.73 4.76 13.70
N ALA A 108 -14.27 3.96 14.63
CA ALA A 108 -15.41 4.35 15.45
C ALA A 108 -15.08 5.54 16.37
N LEU A 109 -13.86 5.62 16.91
CA LEU A 109 -13.39 6.77 17.70
C LEU A 109 -13.17 8.02 16.85
N LEU A 110 -12.72 7.87 15.60
CA LEU A 110 -12.55 8.98 14.66
C LEU A 110 -13.88 9.52 14.12
N VAL A 111 -14.95 8.70 14.14
CA VAL A 111 -16.33 9.01 13.71
C VAL A 111 -16.43 9.39 12.22
N ASP A 112 -16.27 10.67 11.88
CA ASP A 112 -16.27 11.19 10.51
C ASP A 112 -14.97 11.98 10.31
N TYR A 113 -14.11 11.44 9.45
CA TYR A 113 -12.75 11.93 9.25
C TYR A 113 -12.31 11.75 7.81
N ASP A 114 -11.29 12.51 7.44
CA ASP A 114 -10.53 12.35 6.22
C ASP A 114 -9.16 11.82 6.56
N SER A 115 -8.50 11.21 5.58
CA SER A 115 -7.22 10.57 5.82
C SER A 115 -6.21 10.91 4.75
N ILE A 116 -4.95 10.94 5.16
CA ILE A 116 -3.83 11.20 4.29
C ILE A 116 -2.68 10.25 4.58
N HIS A 117 -2.17 9.66 3.51
CA HIS A 117 -0.95 8.88 3.56
C HIS A 117 0.21 9.68 2.98
N VAL A 118 1.27 9.87 3.77
CA VAL A 118 2.44 10.67 3.40
C VAL A 118 3.71 9.82 3.46
N ARG A 119 4.15 9.30 2.31
CA ARG A 119 5.37 8.50 2.15
C ARG A 119 6.56 9.38 1.73
N ARG A 120 7.32 9.84 2.72
CA ARG A 120 8.46 10.75 2.57
C ARG A 120 9.81 10.09 2.84
N GLY A 121 10.06 9.67 4.09
CA GLY A 121 11.43 9.48 4.61
C GLY A 121 12.36 8.59 3.77
N ASP A 122 11.89 7.44 3.30
CA ASP A 122 12.68 6.52 2.46
C ASP A 122 12.78 6.94 0.98
N ARG A 123 11.89 7.85 0.54
CA ARG A 123 11.71 8.27 -0.85
C ARG A 123 12.44 9.58 -1.18
N LEU A 124 12.76 10.39 -0.17
CA LEU A 124 13.55 11.63 -0.28
C LEU A 124 15.06 11.39 -0.56
N LYS A 125 15.43 10.22 -1.08
CA LYS A 125 16.82 9.89 -1.37
C LYS A 125 17.30 10.65 -2.60
N THR A 126 18.38 11.42 -2.41
CA THR A 126 19.09 12.08 -3.50
C THR A 126 20.42 11.39 -3.80
N ARG A 127 20.94 11.60 -5.01
CA ARG A 127 22.31 11.25 -5.39
C ARG A 127 22.91 12.38 -6.20
N LYS A 128 24.23 12.57 -6.11
CA LYS A 128 24.95 13.50 -6.98
C LYS A 128 25.25 12.85 -8.33
N ASP A 129 25.04 13.60 -9.40
CA ASP A 129 25.53 13.21 -10.72
C ASP A 129 27.03 13.53 -10.90
N ARG A 130 27.57 13.26 -12.09
CA ARG A 130 28.99 13.50 -12.43
C ARG A 130 29.42 14.98 -12.33
N TYR A 131 28.47 15.90 -12.25
CA TYR A 131 28.70 17.34 -12.11
C TYR A 131 28.43 17.83 -10.68
N GLY A 132 28.14 16.92 -9.74
CA GLY A 132 27.85 17.26 -8.35
C GLY A 132 26.43 17.76 -8.09
N VAL A 133 25.54 17.71 -9.10
CA VAL A 133 24.14 18.16 -8.98
C VAL A 133 23.29 17.06 -8.37
N ASP A 134 22.49 17.41 -7.36
CA ASP A 134 21.58 16.47 -6.72
C ASP A 134 20.46 16.04 -7.68
N ARG A 135 20.16 14.75 -7.64
CA ARG A 135 19.10 14.10 -8.41
C ARG A 135 18.20 13.30 -7.49
N SER A 136 16.91 13.30 -7.76
CA SER A 136 15.88 12.50 -7.07
C SER A 136 15.11 11.62 -8.06
N LEU A 137 14.58 10.50 -7.57
CA LEU A 137 13.57 9.69 -8.28
C LEU A 137 12.15 10.26 -8.12
N PHE A 138 11.97 11.18 -7.18
CA PHE A 138 10.70 11.87 -6.94
C PHE A 138 11.03 13.35 -6.79
N PRO A 139 11.19 14.07 -7.92
CA PRO A 139 11.68 15.44 -7.90
C PRO A 139 10.74 16.40 -7.17
N HIS A 140 9.44 16.15 -7.14
CA HIS A 140 8.47 17.06 -6.52
C HIS A 140 8.07 16.64 -5.10
N LEU A 141 8.35 15.39 -4.72
CA LEU A 141 7.90 14.82 -3.44
C LEU A 141 8.22 15.69 -2.22
N ASP A 142 9.44 16.23 -2.09
CA ASP A 142 9.77 17.03 -0.91
C ASP A 142 8.87 18.26 -0.81
N ARG A 143 8.80 19.04 -1.90
CA ARG A 143 7.98 20.25 -2.01
C ARG A 143 6.51 19.93 -1.74
N ASP A 144 5.96 18.96 -2.45
CA ASP A 144 4.51 18.66 -2.47
C ASP A 144 3.99 18.12 -1.14
N THR A 145 4.88 17.53 -0.33
CA THR A 145 4.49 16.93 0.95
C THR A 145 4.98 17.74 2.15
N ARG A 146 5.43 18.98 1.95
CA ARG A 146 5.59 19.97 3.03
C ARG A 146 4.22 20.42 3.56
N PRO A 147 4.10 20.79 4.85
CA PRO A 147 2.81 21.17 5.43
C PRO A 147 2.08 22.28 4.67
N GLU A 148 2.80 23.28 4.19
CA GLU A 148 2.22 24.43 3.45
C GLU A 148 1.64 23.98 2.10
N ALA A 149 2.36 23.10 1.38
CA ALA A 149 1.88 22.52 0.13
C ALA A 149 0.68 21.61 0.36
N ILE A 150 0.71 20.80 1.43
CA ILE A 150 -0.41 19.94 1.82
C ILE A 150 -1.64 20.79 2.11
N LEU A 151 -1.54 21.84 2.92
CA LEU A 151 -2.65 22.77 3.20
C LEU A 151 -3.27 23.30 1.90
N CYS A 152 -2.41 23.76 0.99
CA CYS A 152 -2.84 24.31 -0.29
C CYS A 152 -3.53 23.30 -1.19
N ARG A 153 -2.99 22.08 -1.26
CA ARG A 153 -3.49 21.01 -2.13
C ARG A 153 -4.82 20.46 -1.61
N ILE A 154 -4.91 20.18 -0.31
CA ILE A 154 -6.06 19.47 0.25
C ILE A 154 -7.23 20.40 0.60
N LYS A 155 -7.05 21.73 0.62
CA LYS A 155 -8.13 22.69 0.92
C LYS A 155 -9.37 22.54 0.03
N ASN A 156 -9.16 22.08 -1.21
CA ASN A 156 -10.22 21.89 -2.21
C ASN A 156 -10.98 20.57 -1.99
N TRP A 157 -10.45 19.66 -1.17
CA TRP A 157 -11.00 18.32 -0.95
C TRP A 157 -11.54 18.16 0.47
N VAL A 158 -10.87 18.76 1.45
CA VAL A 158 -11.18 18.63 2.87
C VAL A 158 -11.54 20.00 3.46
N PRO A 159 -12.83 20.19 3.86
CA PRO A 159 -13.27 21.38 4.56
C PRO A 159 -12.49 21.66 5.86
N PRO A 160 -12.30 22.94 6.25
CA PRO A 160 -11.65 23.30 7.51
C PRO A 160 -12.43 22.76 8.73
N GLY A 161 -11.73 22.50 9.83
CA GLY A 161 -12.28 21.99 11.09
C GLY A 161 -12.51 20.48 11.12
N ARG A 162 -12.28 19.77 10.01
CA ARG A 162 -12.43 18.31 9.95
C ARG A 162 -11.24 17.60 10.59
N THR A 163 -11.50 16.37 11.05
CA THR A 163 -10.46 15.46 11.56
C THR A 163 -9.67 14.90 10.38
N LEU A 164 -8.35 15.05 10.43
CA LEU A 164 -7.42 14.54 9.43
C LEU A 164 -6.51 13.49 10.06
N PHE A 165 -6.74 12.22 9.76
CA PHE A 165 -5.87 11.13 10.16
C PHE A 165 -4.64 11.04 9.26
N ILE A 166 -3.45 11.13 9.83
CA ILE A 166 -2.18 11.16 9.09
C ILE A 166 -1.39 9.88 9.36
N ALA A 167 -1.20 9.07 8.31
CA ALA A 167 -0.25 7.95 8.31
C ALA A 167 1.01 8.34 7.53
N SER A 168 2.17 8.34 8.18
CA SER A 168 3.41 8.78 7.56
C SER A 168 4.62 8.03 8.09
N ASN A 169 5.66 7.93 7.26
CA ASN A 169 7.00 7.51 7.66
C ASN A 169 7.99 8.67 7.83
N GLU A 170 7.49 9.91 7.90
CA GLU A 170 8.27 11.07 8.29
C GLU A 170 8.82 10.88 9.71
N ARG A 171 10.10 11.19 9.91
CA ARG A 171 10.80 10.93 11.18
C ARG A 171 10.84 12.14 12.07
N THR A 172 10.66 13.33 11.50
CA THR A 172 10.74 14.59 12.22
C THR A 172 9.49 14.75 13.10
N PRO A 173 9.62 14.78 14.44
CA PRO A 173 8.48 14.97 15.33
C PRO A 173 7.79 16.30 15.05
N GLY A 174 6.46 16.31 15.04
CA GLY A 174 5.68 17.54 14.80
C GLY A 174 5.79 18.10 13.37
N PHE A 175 6.35 17.36 12.41
CA PHE A 175 6.47 17.83 11.03
C PHE A 175 5.14 18.32 10.45
N PHE A 176 4.04 17.64 10.76
CA PHE A 176 2.70 18.00 10.28
C PHE A 176 1.93 18.95 11.20
N SER A 177 2.51 19.41 12.31
CA SER A 177 1.84 20.32 13.25
C SER A 177 1.30 21.61 12.60
N PRO A 178 1.93 22.20 11.54
CA PRO A 178 1.34 23.36 10.87
C PRO A 178 -0.04 23.11 10.26
N LEU A 179 -0.40 21.85 9.97
CA LEU A 179 -1.74 21.51 9.47
C LEU A 179 -2.85 21.78 10.51
N ALA A 180 -2.48 21.86 11.80
CA ALA A 180 -3.40 22.10 12.90
C ALA A 180 -4.08 23.49 12.84
N VAL A 181 -3.56 24.41 12.04
CA VAL A 181 -4.21 25.71 11.79
C VAL A 181 -5.59 25.55 11.13
N ARG A 182 -5.82 24.44 10.41
CA ARG A 182 -7.04 24.21 9.62
C ARG A 182 -7.75 22.91 9.96
N TYR A 183 -7.05 21.91 10.50
CA TYR A 183 -7.57 20.56 10.69
C TYR A 183 -7.30 20.03 12.10
N ASN A 184 -8.19 19.17 12.61
CA ASN A 184 -7.95 18.42 13.84
C ASN A 184 -7.09 17.20 13.52
N LEU A 185 -5.82 17.18 13.94
CA LEU A 185 -4.88 16.14 13.52
C LEU A 185 -5.02 14.89 14.40
N ALA A 186 -5.07 13.72 13.74
CA ALA A 186 -5.05 12.42 14.40
C ALA A 186 -3.92 11.55 13.83
N TYR A 187 -3.28 10.78 14.70
CA TYR A 187 -2.18 9.88 14.37
C TYR A 187 -2.39 8.52 15.03
N SER A 188 -1.72 7.49 14.52
CA SER A 188 -1.72 6.16 15.14
C SER A 188 -1.32 6.20 16.61
N SER A 189 -0.36 7.07 16.99
CA SER A 189 0.08 7.24 18.37
C SER A 189 -1.01 7.76 19.33
N ASN A 190 -2.11 8.35 18.83
CA ASN A 190 -3.24 8.73 19.67
C ASN A 190 -4.09 7.53 20.12
N PHE A 191 -3.83 6.34 19.57
CA PHE A 191 -4.59 5.11 19.82
C PHE A 191 -3.69 3.96 20.32
N SER A 192 -2.60 4.28 21.01
CA SER A 192 -1.65 3.29 21.55
C SER A 192 -2.33 2.22 22.41
N ASP A 193 -3.33 2.60 23.22
CA ASP A 193 -4.06 1.65 24.08
C ASP A 193 -4.77 0.54 23.29
N ILE A 194 -5.09 0.77 22.02
CA ILE A 194 -5.67 -0.23 21.11
C ILE A 194 -4.56 -0.94 20.33
N LEU A 195 -3.60 -0.18 19.81
CA LEU A 195 -2.56 -0.70 18.91
C LEU A 195 -1.56 -1.59 19.64
N ASP A 196 -1.12 -1.22 20.84
CA ASP A 196 -0.09 -1.94 21.60
C ASP A 196 -0.55 -3.37 22.00
N LEU A 197 -1.86 -3.62 21.96
CA LEU A 197 -2.45 -4.95 22.23
C LEU A 197 -2.35 -5.92 21.05
N VAL A 198 -2.19 -5.42 19.81
CA VAL A 198 -2.26 -6.24 18.59
C VAL A 198 -1.10 -6.05 17.63
N VAL A 199 -0.36 -4.94 17.75
CA VAL A 199 0.76 -4.56 16.88
C VAL A 199 2.07 -4.91 17.57
N GLU A 200 2.75 -5.92 17.04
CA GLU A 200 4.06 -6.39 17.48
C GLU A 200 5.19 -5.89 16.56
N ASN A 201 4.86 -5.44 15.34
CA ASN A 201 5.83 -4.97 14.36
C ASN A 201 5.26 -3.94 13.36
N ASN A 202 6.16 -3.27 12.64
CA ASN A 202 5.81 -2.21 11.69
C ASN A 202 4.91 -2.66 10.53
N TYR A 203 4.88 -3.95 10.17
CA TYR A 203 4.00 -4.44 9.11
C TYR A 203 2.56 -4.55 9.57
N GLN A 204 2.35 -4.97 10.82
CA GLN A 204 1.02 -4.98 11.44
C GLN A 204 0.52 -3.54 11.62
N LEU A 205 1.37 -2.62 12.07
CA LEU A 205 1.03 -1.20 12.15
C LEU A 205 0.59 -0.67 10.78
N PHE A 206 1.40 -0.93 9.75
CA PHE A 206 1.09 -0.52 8.38
C PHE A 206 -0.23 -1.10 7.86
N MET A 207 -0.60 -2.33 8.24
CA MET A 207 -1.90 -2.91 7.88
C MET A 207 -3.06 -2.21 8.58
N VAL A 208 -2.95 -1.95 9.88
CA VAL A 208 -4.00 -1.25 10.64
C VAL A 208 -4.16 0.17 10.12
N GLU A 209 -3.07 0.92 9.92
CA GLU A 209 -3.09 2.25 9.32
C GLU A 209 -3.76 2.24 7.95
N ARG A 210 -3.46 1.24 7.11
CA ARG A 210 -4.07 1.13 5.79
C ARG A 210 -5.58 0.89 5.85
N LEU A 211 -6.05 0.09 6.80
CA LEU A 211 -7.49 -0.11 7.03
C LEU A 211 -8.18 1.16 7.52
N ILE A 212 -7.54 1.92 8.40
CA ILE A 212 -8.04 3.23 8.85
C ILE A 212 -8.09 4.19 7.66
N LEU A 213 -7.01 4.34 6.89
CA LEU A 213 -6.97 5.20 5.72
C LEU A 213 -8.12 4.93 4.74
N MET A 214 -8.38 3.66 4.43
CA MET A 214 -9.45 3.24 3.51
C MET A 214 -10.87 3.42 4.07
N GLY A 215 -11.02 3.54 5.39
CA GLY A 215 -12.32 3.77 6.03
C GLY A 215 -12.72 5.26 6.12
N ALA A 216 -11.86 6.16 5.64
CA ALA A 216 -12.10 7.59 5.69
C ALA A 216 -13.07 8.05 4.59
N ARG A 217 -13.72 9.20 4.80
CA ARG A 217 -14.59 9.83 3.80
C ARG A 217 -13.81 10.21 2.55
N THR A 218 -12.68 10.87 2.74
CA THR A 218 -11.72 11.23 1.69
C THR A 218 -10.39 10.61 2.03
N PHE A 219 -9.82 9.82 1.10
CA PHE A 219 -8.49 9.26 1.25
C PHE A 219 -7.54 9.89 0.23
N ILE A 220 -6.53 10.60 0.75
CA ILE A 220 -5.52 11.28 -0.06
C ILE A 220 -4.22 10.50 0.01
N LYS A 221 -3.73 10.06 -1.15
CA LYS A 221 -2.48 9.30 -1.27
C LYS A 221 -1.30 10.25 -1.43
N THR A 222 -0.09 9.73 -1.19
CA THR A 222 1.13 10.46 -1.53
C THR A 222 1.24 10.61 -3.04
N TYR A 223 1.19 9.47 -3.75
CA TYR A 223 1.34 9.36 -5.19
C TYR A 223 0.01 8.99 -5.83
N LYS A 224 -0.18 9.42 -7.08
CA LYS A 224 -1.28 8.95 -7.91
C LYS A 224 -1.05 7.50 -8.35
N GLU A 225 -2.00 6.60 -8.10
CA GLU A 225 -1.97 5.21 -8.59
C GLU A 225 -2.97 5.00 -9.72
N ASP A 226 -4.16 5.57 -9.55
CA ASP A 226 -5.27 5.54 -10.50
C ASP A 226 -5.70 6.96 -10.91
N ASP A 227 -6.36 7.11 -12.06
CA ASP A 227 -6.75 8.42 -12.61
C ASP A 227 -7.67 9.23 -11.68
N ASN A 228 -8.46 8.54 -10.87
CA ASN A 228 -9.42 9.12 -9.92
C ASN A 228 -8.84 9.35 -8.51
N ASP A 229 -7.58 8.98 -8.26
CA ASP A 229 -6.96 9.15 -6.95
C ASP A 229 -6.71 10.63 -6.63
N LEU A 230 -7.04 11.02 -5.39
CA LEU A 230 -6.53 12.24 -4.79
C LEU A 230 -5.10 12.01 -4.33
N SER A 231 -4.18 12.86 -4.77
CA SER A 231 -2.75 12.70 -4.52
C SER A 231 -2.04 14.01 -4.21
N LEU A 232 -1.08 13.93 -3.30
CA LEU A 232 -0.26 15.07 -2.89
C LEU A 232 0.74 15.49 -3.96
N THR A 233 1.39 14.50 -4.59
CA THR A 233 2.35 14.75 -5.67
C THR A 233 1.86 14.18 -7.00
N ASP A 234 2.20 14.90 -8.06
CA ASP A 234 1.97 14.46 -9.44
C ASP A 234 3.07 13.47 -9.90
N ASP A 235 4.09 13.21 -9.07
CA ASP A 235 5.10 12.19 -9.32
C ASP A 235 4.47 10.77 -9.37
N PRO A 236 4.86 9.92 -10.34
CA PRO A 236 4.34 8.56 -10.43
C PRO A 236 4.91 7.69 -9.29
N LYS A 237 4.06 6.89 -8.63
CA LYS A 237 4.47 5.96 -7.55
C LYS A 237 5.61 5.03 -7.99
N LYS A 238 5.52 4.52 -9.21
CA LYS A 238 6.55 3.69 -9.86
C LYS A 238 7.30 4.55 -10.86
N ASN A 239 8.45 5.10 -10.45
CA ASN A 239 9.33 5.81 -11.37
C ASN A 239 10.10 4.81 -12.26
N THR A 240 10.32 5.16 -13.52
CA THR A 240 11.14 4.47 -14.54
C THR A 240 12.64 4.39 -14.22
N LYS A 241 13.06 4.74 -13.00
CA LYS A 241 14.45 4.97 -12.56
C LYS A 241 15.12 6.17 -13.22
N ASN A 242 14.34 7.12 -13.72
CA ASN A 242 14.81 8.38 -14.26
C ASN A 242 15.10 9.35 -13.13
N TRP A 243 16.37 9.69 -12.94
CA TRP A 243 16.84 10.61 -11.91
C TRP A 243 16.80 12.05 -12.41
N GLN A 244 16.01 12.89 -11.77
CA GLN A 244 15.70 14.25 -12.19
C GLN A 244 16.16 15.28 -11.15
N ILE A 245 16.25 16.56 -11.55
CA ILE A 245 16.60 17.64 -10.61
C ILE A 245 15.43 17.80 -9.62
N PRO A 246 15.66 17.78 -8.30
CA PRO A 246 14.63 18.07 -7.32
C PRO A 246 14.06 19.46 -7.48
N VAL A 247 12.76 19.60 -7.27
CA VAL A 247 12.04 20.87 -7.31
C VAL A 247 11.63 21.22 -5.89
N TYR A 248 12.12 22.37 -5.40
CA TYR A 248 11.87 22.82 -4.02
C TYR A 248 10.95 24.04 -3.94
N THR A 249 10.87 24.82 -5.02
CA THR A 249 10.05 26.03 -5.09
C THR A 249 8.60 25.66 -5.37
N MET A 250 7.69 26.17 -4.54
CA MET A 250 6.29 26.29 -4.94
C MET A 250 6.24 27.44 -5.94
N GLU A 251 5.72 27.20 -7.13
CA GLU A 251 5.35 28.32 -8.01
C GLU A 251 4.32 29.18 -7.25
N ASP A 252 4.36 30.50 -7.45
CA ASP A 252 3.55 31.51 -6.73
C ASP A 252 2.04 31.36 -6.98
N GLN A 253 1.47 30.21 -6.63
CA GLN A 253 0.04 30.00 -6.56
C GLN A 253 -0.38 30.41 -5.16
N GLU A 254 -1.09 31.53 -5.07
CA GLU A 254 -1.81 31.91 -3.86
C GLU A 254 -2.70 30.74 -3.41
N CYS A 255 -2.31 30.18 -2.27
CA CYS A 255 -3.14 29.31 -1.47
C CYS A 255 -4.09 30.18 -0.63
#